data_AF-A0A7K3A6I1-F1
#
_entry.id   AF-A0A7K3A6I1-F1
#
_cell.length_a   1.000
_cell.length_b   1.000
_cell.length_c   1.000
_cell.angle_alpha   90.00
_cell.angle_beta   90.00
_cell.angle_gamma   90.00
#
_symmetry.space_group_name_H-M   'P 1'
#
loop_
_entity.id
_entity.type
_entity.pdbx_description
1 polymer ?
#
loop_
_entity_poly.entity_id
_entity_poly.type
_entity_poly.pdbx_seq_one_letter_code
_entity_poly.pdbx_strand_id
1 'polypeptide(L)'
;MSITIDLHNVETLTKLYGPLRTVLDHTGNTDVAAELDDVYSLEVLGGKTLRESVINSTTGPVLIIRAVEYIDPVERTTRYAVEAWNVTGFRTVDHDVRLVIESEYERQVCAEFARPTLPVGRARFVGGMATFYDSTDLI
;
A
#
# COMPACT_ATOMS: atom_id res chain seq x y z
N MET A 1 27.97 -11.92 10.93
CA MET A 1 27.84 -10.86 9.90
C MET A 1 26.36 -10.68 9.63
N SER A 2 25.80 -9.53 9.99
CA SER A 2 24.42 -9.18 9.63
C SER A 2 24.47 -8.66 8.19
N ILE A 3 23.75 -9.32 7.28
CA ILE A 3 23.53 -8.81 5.93
C ILE A 3 22.44 -7.75 6.10
N THR A 4 22.84 -6.49 6.29
CA THR A 4 21.92 -5.38 6.15
C THR A 4 21.64 -5.27 4.65
N ILE A 5 20.52 -5.84 4.21
CA ILE A 5 20.00 -5.59 2.87
C ILE A 5 19.59 -4.12 2.89
N ASP A 6 20.40 -3.26 2.30
CA ASP A 6 20.07 -1.85 2.09
C ASP A 6 18.99 -1.81 1.00
N LEU A 7 17.75 -2.11 1.40
CA LEU A 7 16.57 -1.89 0.58
C LEU A 7 16.50 -0.38 0.37
N HIS A 8 16.95 0.08 -0.80
CA HIS A 8 16.90 1.49 -1.17
C HIS A 8 15.53 2.04 -0.79
N ASN A 9 15.50 3.01 0.13
CA ASN A 9 14.24 3.61 0.57
C ASN A 9 13.47 4.21 -0.63
N VAL A 10 12.16 4.36 -0.52
CA VAL A 10 11.31 4.83 -1.64
C VAL A 10 11.80 6.16 -2.22
N GLU A 11 12.39 7.04 -1.39
CA GLU A 11 12.94 8.33 -1.82
C GLU A 11 14.16 8.17 -2.75
N THR A 12 14.99 7.15 -2.53
CA THR A 12 16.12 6.83 -3.40
C THR A 12 15.64 6.17 -4.68
N LEU A 13 14.70 5.22 -4.57
CA LEU A 13 14.15 4.52 -5.72
C LEU A 13 13.38 5.46 -6.66
N THR A 14 12.61 6.40 -6.12
CA THR A 14 11.87 7.38 -6.93
C THR A 14 12.77 8.39 -7.64
N LYS A 15 13.99 8.65 -7.14
CA LYS A 15 15.00 9.42 -7.87
C LYS A 15 15.60 8.65 -9.05
N LEU A 16 15.67 7.33 -8.96
CA LEU A 16 16.27 6.47 -9.99
C LEU A 16 15.27 6.05 -11.07
N TYR A 17 14.03 5.73 -10.67
CA TYR A 17 13.02 5.13 -11.54
C TYR A 17 11.86 6.06 -11.90
N GLY A 18 11.75 7.22 -11.23
CA GLY A 18 10.67 8.18 -11.43
C GLY A 18 9.73 8.29 -10.22
N PRO A 19 8.85 9.30 -10.20
CA PRO A 19 7.93 9.50 -9.09
C PRO A 19 6.83 8.43 -9.07
N LEU A 20 6.30 8.18 -7.87
CA LEU A 20 5.02 7.49 -7.71
C LEU A 20 3.89 8.31 -8.35
N ARG A 21 2.94 7.63 -8.98
CA ARG A 21 1.72 8.22 -9.51
C ARG A 21 0.55 7.96 -8.56
N THR A 22 -0.18 8.99 -8.15
CA THR A 22 -1.40 8.83 -7.32
C THR A 22 -2.57 8.55 -8.24
N VAL A 23 -3.14 7.35 -8.16
CA VAL A 23 -4.24 6.92 -9.04
C VAL A 23 -5.62 7.03 -8.39
N LEU A 24 -5.70 6.94 -7.06
CA LEU A 24 -6.93 7.10 -6.29
C LEU A 24 -6.62 7.86 -4.99
N ASP A 25 -7.44 8.82 -4.60
CA ASP A 25 -7.31 9.56 -3.34
C ASP A 25 -8.68 10.03 -2.87
N HIS A 26 -9.01 9.79 -1.60
CA HIS A 26 -10.27 10.22 -1.01
C HIS A 26 -10.44 11.76 -0.93
N THR A 27 -9.33 12.51 -0.88
CA THR A 27 -9.33 13.95 -0.54
C THR A 27 -8.61 14.84 -1.54
N GLY A 28 -7.97 14.28 -2.57
CA GLY A 28 -6.93 14.95 -3.34
C GLY A 28 -7.11 14.96 -4.85
N ASN A 29 -6.18 15.66 -5.52
CA ASN A 29 -5.97 15.54 -6.96
C ASN A 29 -5.22 14.23 -7.22
N THR A 30 -5.72 13.44 -8.16
CA THR A 30 -5.03 12.28 -8.71
C THR A 30 -4.26 12.69 -9.97
N ASP A 31 -3.28 11.86 -10.35
CA ASP A 31 -2.52 12.02 -11.59
C ASP A 31 -3.24 11.39 -12.79
N VAL A 32 -4.40 10.76 -12.57
CA VAL A 32 -5.25 10.17 -13.61
C VAL A 32 -6.49 11.04 -13.85
N ALA A 33 -7.07 10.92 -15.03
CA ALA A 33 -8.30 11.63 -15.36
C ALA A 33 -9.46 11.15 -14.47
N ALA A 34 -10.29 12.06 -13.98
CA ALA A 34 -11.39 11.75 -13.07
C ALA A 34 -12.42 10.79 -13.67
N GLU A 35 -12.58 10.79 -14.99
CA GLU A 35 -13.46 9.87 -15.73
C GLU A 35 -12.99 8.41 -15.66
N LEU A 36 -11.75 8.17 -15.24
CA LEU A 36 -11.15 6.84 -15.12
C LEU A 36 -11.09 6.34 -13.68
N ASP A 37 -11.56 7.12 -12.69
CA ASP A 37 -11.49 6.79 -11.26
C ASP A 37 -12.13 5.42 -10.97
N ASP A 38 -13.37 5.20 -11.43
CA ASP A 38 -14.09 3.93 -11.26
C ASP A 38 -13.35 2.75 -11.92
N VAL A 39 -12.71 2.99 -13.06
CA VAL A 39 -11.98 1.95 -13.81
C VAL A 39 -10.68 1.59 -13.09
N TYR A 40 -9.90 2.58 -12.66
CA TYR A 40 -8.70 2.34 -11.86
C TYR A 40 -9.04 1.69 -10.52
N SER A 41 -10.12 2.12 -9.86
CA SER A 41 -10.64 1.49 -8.64
C SER A 41 -10.95 0.02 -8.87
N LEU A 42 -11.69 -0.33 -9.93
CA LEU A 42 -12.03 -1.71 -10.24
C LEU A 42 -10.78 -2.56 -10.56
N GLU A 43 -9.87 -2.06 -11.40
CA GLU A 43 -8.67 -2.82 -11.81
C GLU A 43 -7.70 -3.03 -10.65
N VAL A 44 -7.52 -2.04 -9.78
CA VAL A 44 -6.69 -2.15 -8.57
C VAL A 44 -7.35 -3.07 -7.53
N LEU A 45 -8.68 -2.96 -7.32
CA LEU A 45 -9.45 -3.86 -6.46
C LEU A 45 -9.38 -5.32 -6.93
N GLY A 46 -9.51 -5.55 -8.23
CA GLY A 46 -9.38 -6.87 -8.85
C GLY A 46 -7.94 -7.35 -9.06
N GLY A 47 -6.95 -6.50 -8.75
CA GLY A 47 -5.53 -6.79 -8.90
C GLY A 47 -5.08 -7.97 -8.04
N LYS A 48 -3.97 -8.59 -8.45
CA LYS A 48 -3.33 -9.68 -7.70
C LYS A 48 -2.61 -9.11 -6.49
N THR A 49 -3.11 -9.38 -5.29
CA THR A 49 -2.40 -9.06 -4.04
C THR A 49 -1.04 -9.76 -3.99
N LEU A 50 0.01 -8.97 -3.77
CA LEU A 50 1.38 -9.42 -3.58
C LEU A 50 1.74 -9.48 -2.09
N ARG A 51 1.29 -8.48 -1.32
CA ARG A 51 1.46 -8.38 0.14
C ARG A 51 0.28 -7.64 0.74
N GLU A 52 -0.09 -7.98 1.97
CA GLU A 52 -1.19 -7.31 2.68
C GLU A 52 -0.91 -7.25 4.18
N SER A 53 -1.17 -6.09 4.78
CA SER A 53 -1.15 -5.86 6.22
C SER A 53 -2.50 -5.27 6.65
N VAL A 54 -3.13 -5.88 7.65
CA VAL A 54 -4.48 -5.54 8.10
C VAL A 54 -4.51 -5.28 9.60
N ILE A 55 -5.20 -4.22 10.02
CA ILE A 55 -5.62 -4.03 11.41
C ILE A 55 -7.12 -4.30 11.50
N ASN A 56 -7.49 -5.28 12.34
CA ASN A 56 -8.88 -5.65 12.58
C ASN A 56 -9.46 -5.04 13.87
N SER A 57 -10.71 -4.59 13.79
CA SER A 57 -11.60 -4.32 14.92
C SER A 57 -12.47 -5.54 15.25
N THR A 58 -13.36 -5.45 16.25
CA THR A 58 -14.36 -6.51 16.51
C THR A 58 -15.39 -6.67 15.38
N THR A 59 -15.55 -5.66 14.53
CA THR A 59 -16.58 -5.60 13.49
C THR A 59 -16.01 -5.77 12.08
N GLY A 60 -14.69 -5.93 11.93
CA GLY A 60 -14.02 -6.06 10.64
C GLY A 60 -12.74 -5.21 10.52
N PRO A 61 -12.09 -5.20 9.34
CA PRO A 61 -10.88 -4.42 9.09
C PRO A 61 -11.15 -2.92 9.27
N VAL A 62 -10.21 -2.24 9.92
CA VAL A 62 -10.23 -0.78 10.10
C VAL A 62 -9.09 -0.07 9.40
N LEU A 63 -8.01 -0.79 9.08
CA LEU A 63 -6.94 -0.38 8.19
C LEU A 63 -6.51 -1.60 7.37
N ILE A 64 -6.30 -1.39 6.08
CA ILE A 64 -5.58 -2.31 5.22
C ILE A 64 -4.57 -1.51 4.41
N ILE A 65 -3.37 -2.04 4.29
CA ILE A 65 -2.35 -1.60 3.36
C ILE A 65 -2.01 -2.83 2.52
N ARG A 66 -2.16 -2.73 1.19
CA ARG A 66 -1.87 -3.84 0.28
C ARG A 66 -1.00 -3.40 -0.88
N ALA A 67 -0.03 -4.23 -1.24
CA ALA A 67 0.69 -4.12 -2.49
C ALA A 67 0.02 -5.06 -3.50
N VAL A 68 -0.32 -4.55 -4.68
CA VAL A 68 -1.03 -5.29 -5.73
C VAL A 68 -0.33 -5.16 -7.07
N GLU A 69 -0.42 -6.20 -7.90
CA GLU A 69 -0.10 -6.18 -9.32
C GLU A 69 -1.41 -6.08 -10.10
N TYR A 70 -1.52 -5.13 -11.03
CA TYR A 70 -2.73 -4.93 -11.83
C TYR A 70 -2.38 -4.53 -13.26
N ILE A 71 -3.37 -4.52 -14.15
CA ILE A 71 -3.21 -4.05 -15.53
C ILE A 71 -3.71 -2.62 -15.64
N ASP A 72 -2.84 -1.70 -16.08
CA ASP A 72 -3.25 -0.33 -16.34
C ASP A 72 -4.38 -0.30 -17.39
N PRO A 73 -5.55 0.30 -17.10
CA PRO A 73 -6.69 0.26 -17.99
C PRO A 73 -6.49 1.03 -19.30
N VAL A 74 -5.55 1.99 -19.31
CA VAL A 74 -5.24 2.85 -20.45
C VAL A 74 -4.08 2.25 -21.26
N GLU A 75 -2.94 2.02 -20.61
CA GLU A 75 -1.72 1.56 -21.26
C GLU A 75 -1.71 0.06 -21.52
N ARG A 76 -2.56 -0.71 -20.83
CA ARG A 76 -2.63 -2.18 -20.89
C ARG A 76 -1.31 -2.86 -20.52
N THR A 77 -0.53 -2.20 -19.67
CA THR A 77 0.74 -2.68 -19.12
C THR A 77 0.55 -3.15 -17.68
N THR A 78 1.41 -4.07 -17.24
CA THR A 78 1.46 -4.44 -15.82
C THR A 78 2.00 -3.27 -15.02
N ARG A 79 1.29 -2.91 -13.95
CA ARG A 79 1.74 -1.93 -12.96
C ARG A 79 1.55 -2.50 -11.56
N TYR A 80 2.22 -1.87 -10.61
CA TYR A 80 2.19 -2.24 -9.21
C TYR A 80 1.62 -1.06 -8.42
N ALA A 81 0.73 -1.32 -7.47
CA ALA A 81 0.12 -0.30 -6.64
C ALA A 81 0.23 -0.62 -5.16
N VAL A 82 0.36 0.41 -4.33
CA VAL A 82 0.07 0.35 -2.90
C VAL A 82 -1.27 1.03 -2.68
N GLU A 83 -2.25 0.28 -2.20
CA GLU A 83 -3.49 0.84 -1.69
C GLU A 83 -3.47 0.80 -0.17
N ALA A 84 -3.73 1.96 0.44
CA ALA A 84 -4.02 2.07 1.85
C ALA A 84 -5.46 2.57 2.03
N TRP A 85 -6.25 1.83 2.78
CA TRP A 85 -7.62 2.21 3.12
C TRP A 85 -7.90 2.04 4.60
N ASN A 86 -8.61 2.99 5.16
CA ASN A 86 -9.09 2.95 6.53
C ASN A 86 -10.48 3.60 6.61
N VAL A 87 -11.05 3.62 7.82
CA VAL A 87 -12.40 4.19 8.05
C VAL A 87 -12.51 5.70 7.77
N THR A 88 -11.39 6.40 7.60
CA THR A 88 -11.34 7.85 7.34
C THR A 88 -11.02 8.21 5.90
N GLY A 89 -10.58 7.26 5.08
CA GLY A 89 -10.26 7.49 3.68
C GLY A 89 -9.40 6.39 3.07
N PHE A 90 -9.06 6.60 1.80
CA PHE A 90 -8.20 5.72 1.03
C PHE A 90 -7.23 6.52 0.18
N ARG A 91 -6.12 5.88 -0.19
CA ARG A 91 -5.18 6.39 -1.17
C ARG A 91 -4.48 5.24 -1.87
N THR A 92 -4.35 5.35 -3.18
CA THR A 92 -3.63 4.39 -4.01
C THR A 92 -2.57 5.13 -4.83
N VAL A 93 -1.34 4.65 -4.70
CA VAL A 93 -0.20 5.09 -5.51
C VAL A 93 0.35 3.92 -6.30
N ASP A 94 0.88 4.19 -7.49
CA ASP A 94 1.36 3.15 -8.39
C ASP A 94 2.70 3.49 -9.06
N HIS A 95 3.34 2.45 -9.60
CA HIS A 95 4.57 2.53 -10.39
C HIS A 95 4.65 1.31 -11.33
N ASP A 96 5.35 1.44 -12.44
CA ASP A 96 5.70 0.33 -13.34
C ASP A 96 6.83 -0.57 -12.78
N VAL A 97 7.54 -0.16 -11.73
CA VAL A 97 8.64 -0.89 -11.11
C VAL A 97 8.20 -1.45 -9.77
N ARG A 98 8.09 -2.78 -9.69
CA ARG A 98 7.66 -3.51 -8.49
C ARG A 98 8.42 -3.11 -7.23
N LEU A 99 9.75 -2.98 -7.32
CA LEU A 99 10.61 -2.66 -6.19
C LEU A 99 10.24 -1.31 -5.55
N VAL A 100 9.88 -0.30 -6.36
CA VAL A 100 9.44 1.01 -5.84
C VAL A 100 8.20 0.86 -4.97
N ILE A 101 7.27 0.00 -5.39
CA ILE A 101 5.99 -0.23 -4.73
C ILE A 101 6.12 -1.10 -3.49
N GLU A 102 6.98 -2.11 -3.51
CA GLU A 102 7.29 -2.89 -2.29
C GLU A 102 7.95 -2.02 -1.22
N SER A 103 8.86 -1.12 -1.60
CA SER A 103 9.45 -0.15 -0.66
C SER A 103 8.45 0.89 -0.16
N GLU A 104 7.52 1.35 -1.01
CA GLU A 104 6.44 2.24 -0.59
C GLU A 104 5.48 1.55 0.39
N TYR A 105 5.16 0.29 0.15
CA TYR A 105 4.37 -0.54 1.05
C TYR A 105 5.02 -0.61 2.43
N GLU A 106 6.31 -0.99 2.48
CA GLU A 106 7.05 -1.08 3.74
C GLU A 106 7.12 0.26 4.46
N ARG A 107 7.29 1.36 3.72
CA ARG A 107 7.28 2.70 4.28
C ARG A 107 5.94 3.01 4.95
N GLN A 108 4.81 2.74 4.29
CA GLN A 108 3.48 3.02 4.84
C GLN A 108 3.17 2.16 6.07
N VAL A 109 3.52 0.86 6.01
CA VAL A 109 3.41 -0.07 7.13
C VAL A 109 4.22 0.42 8.34
N CYS A 110 5.50 0.74 8.15
CA CYS A 110 6.37 1.25 9.22
C CYS A 110 5.88 2.59 9.77
N ALA A 111 5.39 3.49 8.91
CA ALA A 111 4.88 4.79 9.32
C ALA A 111 3.64 4.66 10.20
N GLU A 112 2.69 3.80 9.83
CA GLU A 112 1.51 3.52 10.64
C GLU A 112 1.89 2.90 11.99
N PHE A 113 2.83 1.96 12.02
CA PHE A 113 3.28 1.36 13.27
C PHE A 113 3.95 2.39 14.20
N ALA A 114 4.79 3.25 13.65
CA ALA A 114 5.49 4.29 14.42
C ALA A 114 4.54 5.38 14.92
N ARG A 115 3.52 5.74 14.13
CA ARG A 115 2.53 6.78 14.44
C ARG A 115 1.14 6.32 13.98
N PRO A 116 0.43 5.55 14.81
CA PRO A 116 -0.92 5.09 14.51
C PRO A 116 -1.85 6.23 14.12
N THR A 117 -2.47 6.12 12.96
CA THR A 117 -3.47 7.08 12.47
C THR A 117 -4.84 6.81 13.06
N LEU A 118 -5.09 5.58 13.53
CA LEU A 118 -6.36 5.18 14.12
C LEU A 118 -6.28 5.07 15.66
N PRO A 119 -7.31 5.52 16.41
CA PRO A 119 -7.41 5.34 17.85
C PRO A 119 -7.85 3.92 18.22
N VAL A 120 -7.23 2.90 17.63
CA VAL A 120 -7.39 1.51 18.09
C VAL A 120 -6.61 1.38 19.40
N GLY A 121 -7.31 0.96 20.47
CA GLY A 121 -6.74 0.97 21.82
C GLY A 121 -5.38 0.28 21.89
N ARG A 122 -4.41 0.90 22.60
CA ARG A 122 -3.01 0.44 22.71
C ARG A 122 -2.87 -1.06 22.99
N ALA A 123 -3.82 -1.68 23.70
CA ALA A 123 -3.85 -3.12 23.98
C ALA A 123 -3.87 -4.02 22.71
N ARG A 124 -4.41 -3.53 21.58
CA ARG A 124 -4.34 -4.24 20.28
C ARG A 124 -3.01 -4.02 19.55
N PHE A 125 -2.32 -2.91 19.83
CA PHE A 125 -0.96 -2.64 19.33
C PHE A 125 0.12 -3.47 20.04
N VAL A 126 -0.07 -3.88 21.30
CA VAL A 126 0.95 -4.67 22.03
C VAL A 126 0.99 -6.15 21.59
N GLY A 127 -0.11 -6.68 21.04
CA GLY A 127 -0.09 -7.93 20.25
C GLY A 127 0.29 -7.70 18.78
N GLY A 128 0.60 -6.45 18.43
CA GLY A 128 0.36 -5.85 17.12
C GLY A 128 1.49 -5.90 16.12
N MET A 129 2.63 -6.52 16.44
CA MET A 129 3.51 -7.02 15.36
C MET A 129 2.87 -8.27 14.75
N ALA A 130 2.45 -9.24 15.56
CA ALA A 130 1.86 -10.50 15.11
C ALA A 130 0.57 -10.35 14.28
N THR A 131 -0.23 -9.30 14.52
CA THR A 131 -1.43 -9.00 13.69
C THR A 131 -1.15 -8.09 12.50
N PHE A 132 0.02 -7.45 12.42
CA PHE A 132 0.45 -6.72 11.22
C PHE A 132 1.12 -7.64 10.20
N TYR A 133 1.51 -8.85 10.63
CA TYR A 133 2.20 -9.82 9.79
C TYR A 133 1.28 -10.44 8.75
N ASP A 134 1.86 -10.49 7.57
CA ASP A 134 1.45 -11.13 6.34
C ASP A 134 0.80 -12.50 6.58
N SER A 135 -0.36 -12.77 5.95
CA SER A 135 -0.89 -14.14 5.87
C SER A 135 -0.05 -15.06 4.97
N THR A 136 1.04 -14.54 4.39
CA THR A 136 1.95 -15.24 3.49
C THR A 136 3.39 -15.46 4.04
N ASP A 137 3.74 -14.97 5.25
CA ASP A 137 5.08 -15.18 5.85
C ASP A 137 5.12 -16.35 6.86
N LEU A 138 4.65 -17.53 6.45
CA LEU A 138 4.92 -18.81 7.12
C LEU A 138 5.46 -19.79 6.08
N ILE A 139 6.81 -19.89 5.97
CA ILE A 139 7.63 -21.10 5.77
C ILE A 139 9.11 -20.72 5.95
#